data_AF-A0A0W7Y496-F1
#
_entry.id   AF-A0A0W7Y496-F1
#
_cell.length_a   1.000
_cell.length_b   1.000
_cell.length_c   1.000
_cell.angle_alpha   90.00
_cell.angle_beta   90.00
_cell.angle_gamma   90.00
#
_symmetry.space_group_name_H-M   'P 1'
#
loop_
_entity.id
_entity.type
_entity.pdbx_description
1 polymer ?
#
loop_
_entity_poly.entity_id
_entity_poly.type
_entity_poly.pdbx_seq_one_letter_code
_entity_poly.pdbx_strand_id
1 'polypeptide(L)'
;MPVLFVEENGLVDKKRVFRIAFVTEGMSDEDLASGIRVDSVPEPESNGMLYQLYINPQNKEMWYEYEEVPKSEMEILKEENEALKKSQADQDELLMQLMLSMGGN
;
A
#
# COMPACT_ATOMS: atom_id res chain seq x y z
N MET A 1 -7.31 -6.63 -26.78
CA MET A 1 -6.01 -6.93 -26.14
C MET A 1 -5.58 -5.68 -25.39
N PRO A 2 -5.43 -5.75 -24.07
CA PRO A 2 -4.94 -4.63 -23.27
C PRO A 2 -3.52 -4.21 -23.66
N VAL A 3 -3.21 -2.94 -23.45
CA VAL A 3 -1.85 -2.38 -23.59
C VAL A 3 -1.40 -1.82 -22.26
N LEU A 4 -0.23 -2.28 -21.80
CA LEU A 4 0.41 -1.84 -20.57
C LEU A 4 1.47 -0.80 -20.87
N PHE A 5 1.41 0.33 -20.16
CA PHE A 5 2.43 1.36 -20.20
C PHE A 5 3.27 1.29 -18.94
N VAL A 6 4.59 1.30 -19.11
CA VAL A 6 5.53 1.02 -18.04
C VAL A 6 6.54 2.14 -17.81
N GLU A 7 6.99 2.29 -16.58
CA GLU A 7 8.03 3.26 -16.23
C GLU A 7 9.42 2.80 -16.72
N GLU A 8 10.22 3.75 -17.20
CA GLU A 8 11.64 3.55 -17.47
C GLU A 8 12.46 3.67 -16.18
N ASN A 9 12.51 2.59 -15.41
CA ASN A 9 13.19 2.52 -14.11
C ASN A 9 14.57 1.83 -14.15
N GLY A 10 15.17 1.64 -15.33
CA GLY A 10 16.47 0.96 -15.50
C GLY A 10 16.49 -0.56 -15.26
N LEU A 11 15.47 -1.12 -14.60
CA LEU A 11 15.33 -2.56 -14.39
C LEU A 11 14.87 -3.25 -15.68
N VAL A 12 15.52 -4.35 -16.07
CA VAL A 12 15.26 -5.01 -17.35
C VAL A 12 14.12 -6.02 -17.26
N ASP A 13 13.97 -6.65 -16.10
CA ASP A 13 13.07 -7.77 -15.80
C ASP A 13 11.88 -7.37 -14.91
N LYS A 14 11.89 -6.17 -14.33
CA LYS A 14 10.80 -5.65 -13.50
C LYS A 14 10.41 -4.23 -13.89
N LYS A 15 9.34 -4.12 -14.68
CA LYS A 15 8.78 -2.84 -15.12
C LYS A 15 7.48 -2.53 -14.38
N ARG A 16 7.42 -1.35 -13.75
CA ARG A 16 6.21 -0.88 -13.07
C ARG A 16 5.18 -0.44 -14.10
N VAL A 17 3.97 -0.97 -14.03
CA VAL A 17 2.86 -0.55 -14.89
C VAL A 17 2.19 0.68 -14.29
N PHE A 18 2.20 1.81 -15.00
CA PHE A 18 1.57 3.05 -14.53
C PHE A 18 0.20 3.31 -15.18
N ARG A 19 -0.07 2.68 -16.34
CA ARG A 19 -1.35 2.80 -17.04
C ARG A 19 -1.69 1.51 -17.79
N ILE A 20 -2.97 1.17 -17.77
CA ILE A 20 -3.54 0.05 -18.53
C ILE A 20 -4.60 0.61 -19.46
N ALA A 21 -4.48 0.34 -20.76
CA ALA A 21 -5.49 0.67 -21.76
C ALA A 21 -6.22 -0.60 -22.19
N PHE A 22 -7.46 -0.78 -21.70
CA PHE A 22 -8.34 -1.89 -22.10
C PHE A 22 -9.00 -1.62 -23.47
N VAL A 23 -9.26 -0.35 -23.77
CA VAL A 23 -9.78 0.12 -25.06
C VAL A 23 -8.68 0.93 -25.74
N THR A 24 -8.24 0.45 -26.90
CA THR A 24 -7.15 1.07 -27.69
C THR A 24 -7.67 1.81 -28.93
N GLU A 25 -8.97 1.76 -29.19
CA GLU A 25 -9.60 2.48 -30.31
C GLU A 25 -9.40 3.99 -30.15
N GLY A 26 -8.89 4.64 -31.20
CA GLY A 26 -8.62 6.09 -31.19
C GLY A 26 -7.25 6.48 -30.60
N MET A 27 -6.44 5.53 -30.14
CA MET A 27 -5.04 5.80 -29.77
C MET A 27 -4.15 5.89 -31.02
N SER A 28 -3.11 6.71 -30.96
CA SER A 28 -2.13 6.80 -32.04
C SER A 28 -1.27 5.54 -32.13
N ASP A 29 -0.77 5.22 -33.32
CA ASP A 29 0.15 4.09 -33.49
C ASP A 29 1.45 4.28 -32.69
N GLU A 30 1.91 5.53 -32.51
CA GLU A 30 3.08 5.87 -31.70
C GLU A 30 2.84 5.54 -30.22
N ASP A 31 1.68 5.91 -29.67
CA ASP A 31 1.30 5.55 -28.30
C ASP A 31 1.25 4.02 -28.14
N LEU A 32 0.60 3.33 -29.08
CA LEU A 32 0.46 1.87 -29.03
C LEU A 32 1.80 1.14 -29.22
N ALA A 33 2.75 1.73 -29.94
CA ALA A 33 4.09 1.18 -30.12
C ALA A 33 4.96 1.33 -28.85
N SER A 34 4.70 2.34 -28.02
CA SER A 34 5.41 2.53 -26.74
C SER A 34 4.98 1.53 -25.65
N GLY A 35 3.79 0.94 -25.78
CA GLY A 35 3.21 0.02 -24.80
C GLY A 35 3.48 -1.46 -25.06
N ILE A 36 3.25 -2.28 -24.03
CA ILE A 36 3.33 -3.74 -24.10
C ILE A 36 1.93 -4.33 -24.28
N ARG A 37 1.68 -4.98 -25.42
CA ARG A 37 0.44 -5.73 -25.67
C ARG A 37 0.43 -7.03 -24.88
N VAL A 38 -0.68 -7.30 -24.20
CA VAL A 38 -0.92 -8.54 -23.45
C VAL A 38 -2.31 -9.10 -23.77
N ASP A 39 -2.51 -10.38 -23.53
CA ASP A 39 -3.79 -11.04 -23.79
C ASP A 39 -4.83 -10.67 -22.73
N SER A 40 -4.42 -10.70 -21.46
CA SER A 40 -5.24 -10.38 -20.30
C SER A 40 -4.39 -9.77 -19.19
N VAL A 41 -5.04 -9.03 -18.30
CA VAL A 41 -4.43 -8.53 -17.05
C VAL A 41 -5.05 -9.30 -15.89
N PRO A 42 -4.24 -9.89 -14.98
CA PRO A 42 -4.79 -10.56 -13.80
C PRO A 42 -5.51 -9.55 -12.90
N GLU A 43 -6.50 -10.01 -12.13
CA GLU A 43 -7.11 -9.19 -11.09
C GLU A 43 -6.25 -9.22 -9.81
N PRO A 44 -6.12 -8.09 -9.09
CA PRO A 44 -5.44 -8.08 -7.81
C PRO A 44 -6.27 -8.80 -6.74
N GLU A 45 -5.59 -9.39 -5.75
CA GLU A 45 -6.23 -9.91 -4.55
C GLU A 45 -7.04 -8.85 -3.80
N SER A 46 -8.23 -9.24 -3.32
CA SER A 46 -9.06 -8.39 -2.45
C SER A 46 -8.65 -8.56 -0.98
N ASN A 47 -7.47 -8.03 -0.63
CA ASN A 47 -6.86 -8.18 0.70
C ASN A 47 -6.80 -6.87 1.52
N GLY A 48 -7.37 -5.77 1.01
CA GLY A 48 -7.39 -4.46 1.68
C GLY A 48 -6.06 -3.70 1.64
N MET A 49 -5.04 -4.23 0.95
CA MET A 49 -3.75 -3.57 0.76
C MET A 49 -3.76 -2.72 -0.52
N LEU A 50 -2.85 -1.74 -0.58
CA LEU A 50 -2.52 -1.09 -1.84
C LEU A 50 -1.77 -2.10 -2.72
N TYR A 51 -1.98 -2.05 -4.03
CA TYR A 51 -1.33 -2.95 -4.97
C TYR A 51 -0.70 -2.19 -6.12
N GLN A 52 0.44 -2.69 -6.59
CA GLN A 52 1.14 -2.17 -7.77
C GLN A 52 1.43 -3.33 -8.73
N LEU A 53 0.94 -3.20 -9.98
CA LEU A 53 1.22 -4.17 -11.04
C LEU A 53 2.63 -3.97 -11.59
N TYR A 54 3.34 -5.07 -11.74
CA TYR A 54 4.62 -5.17 -12.44
C TYR A 54 4.51 -6.18 -13.58
N ILE A 55 5.35 -6.00 -14.60
CA ILE A 55 5.51 -6.93 -15.70
C ILE A 55 7.00 -7.15 -15.98
N ASN A 56 7.35 -8.40 -16.28
CA ASN A 56 8.61 -8.71 -16.94
C ASN A 56 8.41 -8.56 -18.45
N PRO A 57 9.04 -7.57 -19.10
CA PRO A 57 8.79 -7.27 -20.51
C PRO A 57 9.29 -8.37 -21.46
N GLN A 58 10.19 -9.25 -21.01
CA GLN A 58 10.79 -10.32 -21.80
C GLN A 58 9.86 -11.53 -21.94
N ASN A 59 9.28 -12.00 -20.84
CA ASN A 59 8.42 -13.19 -20.80
C ASN A 59 6.93 -12.88 -20.61
N LYS A 60 6.57 -11.60 -20.41
CA LYS A 60 5.21 -11.10 -20.14
C LYS A 60 4.58 -11.61 -18.83
N GLU A 61 5.39 -12.13 -17.91
CA GLU A 61 4.95 -12.49 -16.57
C GLU A 61 4.52 -11.24 -15.80
N MET A 62 3.36 -11.31 -15.17
CA MET A 62 2.74 -10.20 -14.44
C MET A 62 2.52 -10.60 -12.99
N TRP A 63 2.80 -9.70 -12.06
CA TRP A 63 2.57 -9.90 -10.63
C TRP A 63 2.24 -8.59 -9.94
N TYR A 64 1.57 -8.71 -8.79
CA TYR A 64 1.27 -7.59 -7.92
C TYR A 64 2.21 -7.59 -6.73
N GLU A 65 2.69 -6.40 -6.36
CA GLU A 65 3.28 -6.18 -5.04
C GLU A 65 2.27 -5.42 -4.18
N TYR A 66 2.15 -5.82 -2.92
CA TYR A 66 1.17 -5.30 -1.97
C TYR A 66 1.85 -4.58 -0.83
N GLU A 67 1.33 -3.41 -0.48
CA GLU A 67 1.81 -2.61 0.65
C GLU A 67 0.64 -2.20 1.55
N GLU A 68 0.88 -2.14 2.85
CA GLU A 68 -0.12 -1.68 3.80
C GLU A 68 -0.51 -0.24 3.47
N VAL A 69 -1.81 0.07 3.59
CA VAL A 69 -2.28 1.45 3.47
C VAL A 69 -1.63 2.26 4.60
N PRO A 70 -0.86 3.32 4.31
CA PRO A 70 -0.28 4.15 5.35
C PRO A 70 -1.40 4.73 6.23
N LYS A 71 -1.23 4.65 7.56
CA LYS A 71 -2.17 5.27 8.50
C LYS A 71 -2.27 6.76 8.23
N SER A 72 -3.49 7.29 8.30
CA SER A 72 -3.69 8.73 8.29
C SER A 72 -3.13 9.39 9.55
N GLU A 73 -2.80 10.68 9.46
CA GLU A 73 -2.35 11.46 10.62
C GLU A 73 -3.37 11.40 11.78
N MET A 74 -4.66 11.39 11.45
CA MET A 74 -5.73 11.29 12.45
C MET A 74 -5.75 9.92 13.16
N GLU A 75 -5.48 8.83 12.45
CA GLU A 75 -5.38 7.49 13.05
C GLU A 75 -4.14 7.39 13.94
N ILE A 76 -3.01 7.93 13.49
CA ILE A 76 -1.78 8.01 14.30
C ILE A 76 -2.06 8.79 15.60
N LEU A 77 -2.64 9.98 15.50
CA LEU A 77 -2.97 10.81 16.68
C LEU A 77 -3.98 10.14 17.61
N LYS A 78 -4.91 9.35 17.06
CA LYS A 78 -5.88 8.60 17.88
C LYS A 78 -5.18 7.50 18.68
N GLU A 79 -4.31 6.72 18.04
CA GLU A 79 -3.54 5.67 18.70
C GLU A 79 -2.60 6.24 19.78
N GLU A 80 -1.93 7.36 19.49
CA GLU A 80 -1.09 8.07 20.46
C GLU A 80 -1.91 8.55 21.67
N ASN A 81 -3.10 9.13 21.44
CA ASN A 81 -3.98 9.55 22.53
C ASN A 81 -4.48 8.37 23.37
N GLU A 82 -4.82 7.25 22.74
CA GLU A 82 -5.23 6.03 23.46
C GLU A 82 -4.08 5.47 24.31
N ALA A 83 -2.86 5.44 23.77
CA ALA A 83 -1.66 5.02 24.50
C ALA A 83 -1.36 5.95 25.68
N LEU A 84 -1.47 7.27 25.50
CA LEU A 84 -1.28 8.26 26.55
C LEU A 84 -2.32 8.11 27.66
N LYS A 85 -3.60 7.95 27.32
CA LYS A 85 -4.68 7.74 28.29
C LYS A 85 -4.45 6.48 29.12
N LYS A 86 -4.02 5.39 28.48
CA LYS A 86 -3.69 4.15 29.19
C LYS A 86 -2.52 4.37 30.16
N SER A 87 -1.45 5.02 29.70
CA SER A 87 -0.31 5.31 30.57
C SER A 87 -0.67 6.22 31.74
N GLN A 88 -1.60 7.16 31.56
CA GLN A 88 -2.09 8.00 32.65
C GLN A 88 -2.89 7.19 33.67
N ALA A 89 -3.81 6.33 33.21
CA ALA A 89 -4.58 5.45 34.09
C ALA A 89 -3.67 4.53 34.93
N ASP A 90 -2.64 3.93 34.32
CA ASP A 90 -1.68 3.07 35.02
C ASP A 90 -0.88 3.85 36.09
N GLN A 91 -0.54 5.11 35.82
CA GLN A 91 0.15 5.99 36.78
C GLN A 91 -0.76 6.38 37.96
N ASP A 92 -2.02 6.72 37.67
CA ASP A 92 -2.99 7.08 38.70
C ASP A 92 -3.29 5.90 39.63
N GLU A 93 -3.39 4.68 39.07
CA GLU A 93 -3.56 3.47 39.86
C GLU A 93 -2.34 3.23 40.79
N LEU A 94 -1.12 3.37 40.26
CA LEU A 94 0.09 3.22 41.06
C LEU A 94 0.16 4.27 42.19
N LEU A 95 -0.19 5.52 41.90
CA LEU A 95 -0.27 6.58 42.90
C LEU A 95 -1.28 6.25 44.00
N MET A 96 -2.45 5.74 43.64
CA MET A 96 -3.48 5.33 44.62
C MET A 96 -2.98 4.18 45.51
N GLN A 97 -2.33 3.17 44.94
CA GLN A 97 -1.75 2.05 45.70
C GLN A 97 -0.68 2.54 46.69
N LEU A 98 0.20 3.45 46.25
CA LEU A 98 1.22 4.05 47.11
C LEU A 98 0.59 4.84 48.27
N MET A 99 -0.43 5.67 48.00
CA MET A 99 -1.12 6.44 49.04
C MET A 99 -1.78 5.53 50.09
N LEU A 100 -2.43 4.44 49.67
CA LEU A 100 -3.03 3.46 50.57
C LEU A 100 -1.99 2.75 51.44
N SER A 101 -0.80 2.45 50.89
CA SER A 101 0.30 1.83 51.63
C SER A 101 0.95 2.75 52.66
N MET A 102 0.94 4.07 52.44
CA MET A 102 1.52 5.07 53.35
C MET A 102 0.55 5.54 54.45
N GLY A 103 -0.76 5.43 54.24
CA GLY A 103 -1.79 5.85 55.20
C GLY A 103 -2.17 4.81 56.26
N GLY A 104 -1.55 3.63 56.25
CA GLY A 104 -1.83 2.51 57.16
C GLY A 104 -0.71 2.22 58.16
N ASN A 105 -0.30 3.20 58.97
CA ASN A 105 0.53 3.03 60.17
C ASN A 105 0.03 3.94 61.31
#